data_AF-A0A1A8RWL0-F1
#
_entry.id   AF-A0A1A8RWL0-F1
#
_cell.length_a   1.000
_cell.length_b   1.000
_cell.length_c   1.000
_cell.angle_alpha   90.00
_cell.angle_beta   90.00
_cell.angle_gamma   90.00
#
_symmetry.space_group_name_H-M   'P 1'
#
loop_
_entity.id
_entity.type
_entity.pdbx_description
1 polymer ?
#
loop_
_entity_poly.entity_id
_entity_poly.type
_entity_poly.pdbx_seq_one_letter_code
_entity_poly.pdbx_strand_id
1 'polypeptide(L)'
;VLSLQPDVHQFLLQGATVIHYDQDSHLTARCLLRLQSDNITLTWGKPQSGGASSSEQPVGQNVAPGLAEGLLDLGVVKAVFLGHRSIDIHAVCLQNKLSHMTVEENGLTLLYGLSTTDNRLLHFVAPNQTARMLHRGLSALVNATRKMKMFPDQRLRWLRKQYVTMYQEDGRYE
;
A
#
# COMPACT_ATOMS: atom_id res chain seq x y z
N VAL A 1 -5.84 -3.18 20.59
CA VAL A 1 -6.98 -2.74 19.75
C VAL A 1 -6.42 -1.85 18.65
N LEU A 2 -6.71 -2.14 17.37
CA LEU A 2 -6.31 -1.29 16.23
C LEU A 2 -6.98 0.08 16.40
N SER A 3 -6.20 1.14 16.61
CA SER A 3 -6.69 2.52 16.76
C SER A 3 -6.83 3.22 15.40
N LEU A 4 -7.25 2.48 14.36
CA LEU A 4 -7.47 3.04 13.04
C LEU A 4 -8.91 3.56 12.98
N GLN A 5 -9.11 4.82 12.60
CA GLN A 5 -10.45 5.37 12.47
C GLN A 5 -11.20 4.65 11.33
N PRO A 6 -12.49 4.35 11.50
CA PRO A 6 -13.25 3.52 10.55
C PRO A 6 -13.38 4.15 9.17
N ASP A 7 -13.48 5.48 9.09
CA ASP A 7 -13.49 6.24 7.83
C ASP A 7 -12.16 6.10 7.07
N VAL A 8 -11.03 6.19 7.77
CA VAL A 8 -9.70 5.98 7.18
C VAL A 8 -9.54 4.54 6.72
N HIS A 9 -10.02 3.57 7.50
CA HIS A 9 -9.98 2.16 7.14
C HIS A 9 -10.82 1.86 5.89
N GLN A 10 -12.05 2.36 5.84
CA GLN A 10 -12.94 2.19 4.70
C GLN A 10 -12.37 2.86 3.44
N PHE A 11 -11.77 4.05 3.58
CA PHE A 11 -11.05 4.71 2.48
C PHE A 11 -9.91 3.84 1.93
N LEU A 12 -9.10 3.23 2.80
CA LEU A 12 -8.02 2.33 2.38
C LEU A 12 -8.55 1.09 1.65
N LEU A 13 -9.66 0.52 2.12
CA LEU A 13 -10.32 -0.63 1.50
C LEU A 13 -10.98 -0.29 0.16
N GLN A 14 -11.56 0.91 0.02
CA GLN A 14 -12.11 1.37 -1.26
C GLN A 14 -10.99 1.64 -2.27
N GLY A 15 -9.84 2.11 -1.76
CA GLY A 15 -8.68 2.46 -2.55
C GLY A 15 -8.74 3.88 -3.12
N ALA A 16 -7.59 4.37 -3.55
CA ALA A 16 -7.42 5.70 -4.10
C ALA A 16 -6.58 5.68 -5.38
N THR A 17 -6.94 6.54 -6.33
CA THR A 17 -6.09 6.75 -7.50
C THR A 17 -4.85 7.52 -7.09
N VAL A 18 -3.68 6.96 -7.40
CA VAL A 18 -2.37 7.55 -7.14
C VAL A 18 -1.49 7.39 -8.38
N ILE A 19 -0.36 8.08 -8.39
CA ILE A 19 0.69 7.92 -9.38
C ILE A 19 1.88 7.27 -8.71
N HIS A 20 2.22 6.06 -9.13
CA HIS A 20 3.46 5.42 -8.74
C HIS A 20 4.62 6.04 -9.53
N TYR A 21 5.68 6.42 -8.84
CA TYR A 21 6.89 7.01 -9.42
C TYR A 21 8.07 6.09 -9.16
N ASP A 22 8.77 5.70 -10.22
CA ASP A 22 10.02 4.96 -10.09
C ASP A 22 11.21 5.94 -10.09
N GLN A 23 11.98 5.92 -9.01
CA GLN A 23 13.13 6.80 -8.85
C GLN A 23 14.26 6.47 -9.84
N ASP A 24 14.43 5.20 -10.20
CA ASP A 24 15.56 4.76 -11.01
C ASP A 24 15.32 5.02 -12.51
N SER A 25 14.11 4.74 -12.99
CA SER A 25 13.74 4.96 -14.41
C SER A 25 13.09 6.31 -14.68
N HIS A 26 12.73 7.08 -13.65
CA HIS A 26 11.91 8.30 -13.74
C HIS A 26 10.57 8.10 -14.46
N LEU A 27 10.09 6.87 -14.56
CA LEU A 27 8.80 6.54 -15.15
C LEU A 27 7.69 6.69 -14.11
N THR A 28 6.49 6.98 -14.60
CA THR A 28 5.29 7.04 -13.78
C THR A 28 4.20 6.11 -14.31
N ALA A 29 3.36 5.63 -13.40
CA ALA A 29 2.13 4.94 -13.77
C ALA A 29 0.99 5.33 -12.83
N ARG A 30 -0.16 5.61 -13.43
CA ARG A 30 -1.40 5.82 -12.68
C ARG A 30 -1.98 4.48 -12.25
N CYS A 31 -2.19 4.30 -10.96
CA CYS A 31 -2.70 3.05 -10.39
C CYS A 31 -3.74 3.32 -9.29
N LEU A 32 -4.59 2.33 -9.03
CA LEU A 32 -5.50 2.30 -7.89
C LEU A 32 -4.80 1.60 -6.74
N LEU A 33 -4.42 2.36 -5.71
CA LEU A 33 -3.80 1.84 -4.50
C LEU A 33 -4.88 1.47 -3.47
N ARG A 34 -4.87 0.22 -3.00
CA ARG A 34 -5.91 -0.33 -2.13
C ARG A 34 -5.35 -1.29 -1.09
N LEU A 35 -5.89 -1.22 0.12
CA LEU A 35 -5.68 -2.21 1.17
C LEU A 35 -6.63 -3.40 0.95
N GLN A 36 -6.10 -4.61 1.02
CA GLN A 36 -6.90 -5.82 0.94
C GLN A 36 -7.66 -6.09 2.24
N SER A 37 -8.68 -6.94 2.17
CA SER A 37 -9.55 -7.30 3.31
C SER A 37 -8.80 -8.02 4.44
N ASP A 38 -7.62 -8.57 4.16
CA ASP A 38 -6.71 -9.14 5.15
C ASP A 38 -6.03 -8.09 6.06
N ASN A 39 -6.17 -6.79 5.73
CA ASN A 39 -5.59 -5.63 6.42
C ASN A 39 -4.06 -5.62 6.51
N ILE A 40 -3.39 -6.46 5.73
CA ILE A 40 -1.93 -6.59 5.73
C ILE A 40 -1.35 -6.47 4.34
N THR A 41 -2.14 -6.66 3.28
CA THR A 41 -1.65 -6.58 1.91
C THR A 41 -2.09 -5.27 1.27
N LEU A 42 -1.12 -4.50 0.79
CA LEU A 42 -1.35 -3.31 -0.04
C LEU A 42 -1.12 -3.68 -1.50
N THR A 43 -2.07 -3.36 -2.37
CA THR A 43 -2.00 -3.64 -3.81
C THR A 43 -2.18 -2.37 -4.60
N TRP A 44 -1.50 -2.27 -5.74
CA TRP A 44 -1.78 -1.26 -6.76
C TRP A 44 -1.92 -1.92 -8.11
N GLY A 45 -2.79 -1.37 -8.95
CA GLY A 45 -3.00 -1.88 -10.29
C GLY A 45 -3.69 -0.89 -11.20
N LYS A 46 -3.91 -1.26 -12.46
CA LYS A 46 -4.68 -0.41 -13.39
C LYS A 46 -6.05 -0.08 -12.77
N PRO A 47 -6.51 1.19 -12.82
CA PRO A 47 -7.84 1.54 -12.39
C PRO A 47 -8.85 0.95 -13.39
N GLN A 48 -9.25 -0.30 -13.20
CA GLN A 48 -10.21 -0.96 -14.08
C GLN A 48 -11.61 -0.39 -13.85
N SER A 49 -12.29 -0.07 -14.95
CA SER A 49 -13.72 0.26 -14.96
C SER A 49 -14.53 -1.01 -14.75
N GLY A 50 -14.96 -1.28 -13.52
CA GLY A 50 -16.13 -2.14 -13.25
C GLY A 50 -15.98 -3.65 -13.29
N GLY A 51 -14.78 -4.23 -13.14
CA GLY A 51 -14.62 -5.69 -13.06
C GLY A 51 -13.74 -6.09 -11.88
N ALA A 52 -14.23 -7.00 -11.04
CA ALA A 52 -13.42 -7.65 -10.02
C ALA A 52 -12.31 -8.45 -10.72
N SER A 53 -11.14 -7.84 -10.91
CA SER A 53 -9.95 -8.60 -11.29
C SER A 53 -9.50 -9.36 -10.05
N SER A 54 -10.00 -10.59 -9.92
CA SER A 54 -9.31 -11.66 -9.23
C SER A 54 -7.99 -11.93 -9.95
N SER A 55 -7.02 -11.02 -9.80
CA SER A 55 -5.63 -11.35 -10.11
C SER A 55 -5.30 -12.51 -9.17
N GLU A 56 -5.08 -13.70 -9.73
CA GLU A 56 -4.57 -14.86 -9.02
C GLU A 56 -3.45 -14.39 -8.10
N GLN A 57 -3.74 -14.30 -6.80
CA GLN A 57 -2.76 -13.82 -5.85
C GLN A 57 -1.74 -14.94 -5.71
N PRO A 58 -0.45 -14.69 -5.98
CA PRO A 58 0.58 -15.66 -5.66
C PRO A 58 0.60 -15.83 -4.13
N VAL A 59 0.03 -16.93 -3.68
CA VAL A 59 -0.08 -17.29 -2.26
C VAL A 59 1.34 -17.34 -1.68
N GLY A 60 1.63 -16.46 -0.74
CA GLY A 60 2.93 -16.43 -0.04
C GLY A 60 3.98 -15.43 -0.57
N GLN A 61 3.65 -14.59 -1.57
CA GLN A 61 4.56 -13.51 -1.98
C GLN A 61 4.39 -12.27 -1.07
N ASN A 62 5.47 -11.85 -0.41
CA ASN A 62 5.45 -10.66 0.45
C ASN A 62 5.58 -9.35 -0.35
N VAL A 63 6.17 -9.40 -1.55
CA VAL A 63 6.41 -8.24 -2.41
C VAL A 63 6.38 -8.68 -3.86
N ALA A 64 5.63 -7.96 -4.70
CA ALA A 64 5.72 -7.99 -6.15
C ALA A 64 5.79 -6.53 -6.65
N PRO A 65 7.00 -5.96 -6.79
CA PRO A 65 7.15 -4.56 -7.14
C PRO A 65 7.06 -4.40 -8.67
N GLY A 66 5.96 -3.84 -9.16
CA GLY A 66 5.83 -3.43 -10.56
C GLY A 66 5.35 -1.97 -10.66
N LEU A 67 5.69 -1.31 -11.76
CA LEU A 67 5.37 0.12 -11.92
C LEU A 67 3.84 0.35 -12.01
N ALA A 68 3.15 -0.39 -12.86
CA ALA A 68 1.70 -0.26 -13.06
C ALA A 68 0.87 -1.14 -12.12
N GLU A 69 1.40 -2.31 -11.75
CA GLU A 69 0.71 -3.33 -10.95
C GLU A 69 1.69 -3.96 -9.96
N GLY A 70 1.25 -4.21 -8.73
CA GLY A 70 2.10 -4.79 -7.71
C GLY A 70 1.41 -4.97 -6.37
N LEU A 71 2.14 -5.62 -5.45
CA LEU A 71 1.69 -5.90 -4.09
C LEU A 71 2.82 -5.73 -3.08
N LEU A 72 2.44 -5.39 -1.85
CA LEU A 72 3.34 -5.21 -0.72
C LEU A 72 2.66 -5.64 0.58
N ASP A 73 3.24 -6.60 1.27
CA ASP A 73 2.87 -6.97 2.64
C ASP A 73 3.34 -5.87 3.62
N LEU A 74 2.42 -5.26 4.35
CA LEU A 74 2.67 -4.26 5.39
C LEU A 74 3.54 -4.80 6.52
N GLY A 75 3.66 -6.12 6.67
CA GLY A 75 4.62 -6.78 7.55
C GLY A 75 6.07 -6.52 7.19
N VAL A 76 6.40 -6.28 5.91
CA VAL A 76 7.78 -5.96 5.48
C VAL A 76 8.03 -4.46 5.39
N VAL A 77 7.01 -3.64 5.64
CA VAL A 77 7.13 -2.18 5.70
C VAL A 77 7.76 -1.77 7.03
N LYS A 78 8.80 -0.96 6.95
CA LYS A 78 9.57 -0.45 8.08
C LYS A 78 9.10 0.93 8.52
N ALA A 79 8.75 1.78 7.56
CA ALA A 79 8.31 3.15 7.81
C ALA A 79 7.47 3.69 6.64
N VAL A 80 6.67 4.71 6.92
CA VAL A 80 5.86 5.46 5.96
C VAL A 80 6.19 6.94 6.14
N PHE A 81 6.43 7.63 5.04
CA PHE A 81 6.84 9.04 5.01
C PHE A 81 5.92 9.84 4.12
N LEU A 82 5.73 11.11 4.49
CA LEU A 82 5.15 12.14 3.64
C LEU A 82 6.28 13.11 3.25
N GLY A 83 6.37 13.51 1.98
CA GLY A 83 7.35 14.50 1.54
C GLY A 83 8.78 14.01 1.33
N HIS A 84 8.99 12.77 0.90
CA HIS A 84 10.34 12.26 0.68
C HIS A 84 11.03 12.93 -0.51
N ARG A 85 12.27 13.42 -0.30
CA ARG A 85 13.02 14.22 -1.30
C ARG A 85 13.43 13.47 -2.56
N SER A 86 13.36 12.13 -2.56
CA SER A 86 13.69 11.34 -3.75
C SER A 86 12.61 11.39 -4.85
N ILE A 87 11.42 11.93 -4.52
CA ILE A 87 10.35 12.10 -5.49
C ILE A 87 10.61 13.38 -6.29
N ASP A 88 10.84 13.24 -7.59
CA ASP A 88 10.84 14.38 -8.52
C ASP A 88 9.40 14.75 -8.88
N ILE A 89 8.79 15.62 -8.06
CA ILE A 89 7.42 16.07 -8.28
C ILE A 89 7.27 16.84 -9.60
N HIS A 90 8.32 17.50 -10.09
CA HIS A 90 8.26 18.27 -11.31
C HIS A 90 8.15 17.35 -12.52
N ALA A 91 8.96 16.28 -12.57
CA ALA A 91 8.85 15.24 -13.59
C ALA A 91 7.48 14.55 -13.55
N VAL A 92 6.99 14.22 -12.35
CA VAL A 92 5.66 13.59 -12.18
C VAL A 92 4.54 14.51 -12.68
N CYS A 93 4.58 15.80 -12.32
CA CYS A 93 3.59 16.79 -12.74
C CYS A 93 3.59 16.98 -14.26
N LEU A 94 4.78 17.07 -14.87
CA LEU A 94 4.93 17.25 -16.30
C LEU A 94 4.39 16.05 -17.08
N GLN A 95 4.77 14.83 -16.67
CA GLN A 95 4.31 13.59 -17.33
C GLN A 95 2.80 13.37 -17.19
N ASN A 96 2.21 13.75 -16.05
CA ASN A 96 0.81 13.48 -15.74
C ASN A 96 -0.12 14.69 -15.92
N LYS A 97 0.39 15.79 -16.48
CA LYS A 97 -0.35 17.05 -16.72
C LYS A 97 -1.03 17.59 -15.45
N LEU A 98 -0.31 17.55 -14.33
CA LEU A 98 -0.77 18.07 -13.03
C LEU A 98 -0.17 19.46 -12.79
N SER A 99 -0.89 20.29 -12.03
CA SER A 99 -0.44 21.61 -11.60
C SER A 99 -0.55 21.76 -10.08
N HIS A 100 0.26 22.66 -9.51
CA HIS A 100 0.22 23.02 -8.08
C HIS A 100 0.46 21.87 -7.08
N MET A 101 1.37 20.95 -7.39
CA MET A 101 1.79 19.93 -6.41
C MET A 101 3.14 20.27 -5.77
N THR A 102 3.22 20.12 -4.46
CA THR A 102 4.45 20.15 -3.66
C THR A 102 4.83 18.74 -3.23
N VAL A 103 6.13 18.46 -3.12
CA VAL A 103 6.62 17.16 -2.62
C VAL A 103 6.07 16.88 -1.22
N GLU A 104 6.12 17.88 -0.35
CA GLU A 104 5.81 17.77 1.09
C GLU A 104 4.38 17.29 1.37
N GLU A 105 3.41 17.72 0.56
CA GLU A 105 2.00 17.41 0.80
C GLU A 105 1.49 16.23 -0.02
N ASN A 106 2.10 15.97 -1.18
CA ASN A 106 1.54 15.04 -2.17
C ASN A 106 2.36 13.76 -2.33
N GLY A 107 3.62 13.76 -1.89
CA GLY A 107 4.51 12.61 -1.96
C GLY A 107 4.33 11.69 -0.76
N LEU A 108 3.91 10.46 -1.00
CA LEU A 108 3.89 9.36 -0.03
C LEU A 108 5.02 8.39 -0.36
N THR A 109 5.76 7.93 0.64
CA THR A 109 6.84 6.96 0.44
C THR A 109 6.79 5.87 1.49
N LEU A 110 6.88 4.60 1.06
CA LEU A 110 7.01 3.46 1.96
C LEU A 110 8.43 2.93 1.90
N LEU A 111 9.06 2.80 3.06
CA LEU A 111 10.31 2.07 3.22
C LEU A 111 9.99 0.62 3.57
N TYR A 112 10.44 -0.32 2.75
CA TYR A 112 10.19 -1.74 2.95
C TYR A 112 11.44 -2.58 2.72
N GLY A 113 11.42 -3.82 3.22
CA GLY A 113 12.46 -4.81 2.96
C GLY A 113 12.40 -5.98 3.93
N LEU A 114 13.00 -7.11 3.52
CA LEU A 114 12.90 -8.37 4.28
C LEU A 114 13.91 -8.45 5.43
N SER A 115 15.09 -7.84 5.27
CA SER A 115 16.14 -7.81 6.28
C SER A 115 16.33 -6.39 6.86
N THR A 116 17.19 -6.23 7.85
CA THR A 116 17.56 -4.90 8.37
C THR A 116 18.32 -4.06 7.33
N THR A 117 19.11 -4.71 6.48
CA THR A 117 19.97 -4.08 5.46
C THR A 117 19.25 -3.83 4.14
N ASP A 118 18.24 -4.62 3.80
CA ASP A 118 17.43 -4.45 2.59
C ASP A 118 16.46 -3.27 2.78
N ASN A 119 16.76 -2.13 2.17
CA ASN A 119 15.98 -0.91 2.31
C ASN A 119 15.59 -0.41 0.92
N ARG A 120 14.32 -0.61 0.57
CA ARG A 120 13.74 -0.20 -0.71
C ARG A 120 12.66 0.84 -0.48
N LEU A 121 12.54 1.77 -1.41
CA LEU A 121 11.56 2.84 -1.35
C LEU A 121 10.49 2.60 -2.42
N LEU A 122 9.23 2.85 -2.05
CA LEU A 122 8.08 2.80 -2.95
C LEU A 122 7.41 4.17 -2.91
N HIS A 123 7.35 4.87 -4.05
CA HIS A 123 6.91 6.26 -4.11
C HIS A 123 5.56 6.42 -4.79
N PHE A 124 4.61 7.03 -4.08
CA PHE A 124 3.31 7.40 -4.64
C PHE A 124 3.11 8.90 -4.56
N VAL A 125 2.47 9.47 -5.58
CA VAL A 125 2.04 10.85 -5.62
C VAL A 125 0.51 10.87 -5.70
N ALA A 126 -0.11 11.61 -4.81
CA ALA A 126 -1.56 11.73 -4.71
C ALA A 126 -1.98 13.16 -4.34
N PRO A 127 -3.24 13.56 -4.59
CA PRO A 127 -3.74 14.84 -4.09
C PRO A 127 -3.59 14.96 -2.57
N ASN A 128 -3.36 16.17 -2.06
CA ASN A 128 -3.04 16.46 -0.66
C ASN A 128 -3.91 15.70 0.36
N GLN A 129 -5.24 15.78 0.25
CA GLN A 129 -6.14 15.10 1.18
C GLN A 129 -6.03 13.57 1.10
N THR A 130 -5.90 13.03 -0.12
CA THR A 130 -5.68 11.60 -0.38
C THR A 130 -4.35 11.14 0.23
N ALA A 131 -3.26 11.88 0.02
CA ALA A 131 -1.95 11.58 0.56
C ALA A 131 -1.95 11.59 2.10
N ARG A 132 -2.63 12.56 2.73
CA ARG A 132 -2.81 12.61 4.19
C ARG A 132 -3.59 11.40 4.72
N MET A 133 -4.69 11.03 4.07
CA MET A 133 -5.50 9.87 4.47
C MET A 133 -4.71 8.56 4.34
N LEU A 134 -4.00 8.38 3.22
CA LEU A 134 -3.11 7.25 3.00
C LEU A 134 -2.00 7.20 4.06
N HIS A 135 -1.30 8.31 4.30
CA HIS A 135 -0.23 8.38 5.29
C HIS A 135 -0.72 8.04 6.70
N ARG A 136 -1.83 8.63 7.14
CA ARG A 136 -2.43 8.35 8.46
C ARG A 136 -2.79 6.87 8.61
N GLY A 137 -3.50 6.32 7.62
CA GLY A 137 -3.98 4.95 7.67
C GLY A 137 -2.85 3.92 7.60
N LEU A 138 -1.93 4.08 6.66
CA LEU A 138 -0.78 3.17 6.50
C LEU A 138 0.17 3.24 7.70
N SER A 139 0.43 4.43 8.25
CA SER A 139 1.26 4.56 9.46
C SER A 139 0.64 3.84 10.65
N ALA A 140 -0.68 3.96 10.84
CA ALA A 140 -1.40 3.25 11.90
C ALA A 140 -1.36 1.72 11.70
N LEU A 141 -1.55 1.24 10.46
CA LEU A 141 -1.49 -0.18 10.13
C LEU A 141 -0.08 -0.77 10.31
N VAL A 142 0.97 -0.08 9.84
CA VAL A 142 2.36 -0.53 10.02
C VAL A 142 2.72 -0.59 11.50
N ASN A 143 2.32 0.41 12.28
CA ASN A 143 2.51 0.40 13.73
C ASN A 143 1.75 -0.75 14.42
N ALA A 144 0.51 -1.02 14.01
CA ALA A 144 -0.26 -2.14 14.54
C ALA A 144 0.38 -3.49 14.18
N THR A 145 0.82 -3.67 12.94
CA THR A 145 1.50 -4.87 12.46
C THR A 145 2.81 -5.11 13.21
N ARG A 146 3.57 -4.06 13.50
CA ARG A 146 4.78 -4.14 14.34
C ARG A 146 4.45 -4.56 15.78
N LYS A 147 3.41 -3.97 16.39
CA LYS A 147 2.95 -4.38 17.73
C LYS A 147 2.50 -5.85 17.76
N MET A 148 1.81 -6.32 16.73
CA MET A 148 1.41 -7.71 16.59
C MET A 148 2.60 -8.67 16.40
N LYS A 149 3.69 -8.23 15.75
CA LYS A 149 4.94 -9.01 15.67
C LYS A 149 5.64 -9.15 17.03
N MET A 150 5.48 -8.17 17.91
CA MET A 150 6.08 -8.19 19.26
C MET A 150 5.29 -9.04 20.26
N PHE A 151 4.08 -9.49 19.91
CA PHE A 151 3.31 -10.38 20.76
C PHE A 151 3.97 -11.78 20.82
N PRO A 152 4.15 -12.37 22.02
CA PRO A 152 4.86 -13.64 22.17
C PRO A 152 4.10 -14.83 21.56
N ASP A 153 2.76 -14.81 21.55
CA ASP A 153 1.96 -15.86 20.90
C ASP A 153 1.63 -15.50 19.44
N GLN A 154 2.42 -16.07 18.52
CA GLN A 154 2.20 -15.93 17.08
C GLN A 154 1.13 -16.89 16.54
N ARG A 155 0.68 -17.89 17.31
CA ARG A 155 -0.30 -18.90 16.84
C ARG A 155 -1.66 -18.28 16.59
N LEU A 156 -2.10 -17.35 17.43
CA LEU A 156 -3.36 -16.63 17.23
C LEU A 156 -3.34 -15.82 15.92
N ARG A 157 -2.20 -15.22 15.59
CA ARG A 157 -2.01 -14.51 14.32
C ARG A 157 -2.06 -15.46 13.13
N TRP A 158 -1.40 -16.61 13.25
CA TRP A 158 -1.43 -17.65 12.22
C TRP A 158 -2.85 -18.19 11.99
N LEU A 159 -3.57 -18.53 13.08
CA LEU A 159 -4.96 -18.99 13.03
C LEU A 159 -5.89 -17.96 12.37
N ARG A 160 -5.75 -16.67 12.71
CA ARG A 160 -6.54 -15.60 12.08
C ARG A 160 -6.29 -15.53 10.58
N LYS A 161 -5.02 -15.66 10.14
CA LYS A 161 -4.68 -15.66 8.71
C LYS A 161 -5.33 -16.85 8.01
N GLN A 162 -5.19 -18.06 8.57
CA GLN A 162 -5.81 -19.27 8.01
C GLN A 162 -7.33 -19.15 7.94
N TYR A 163 -7.98 -18.64 8.98
CA TYR A 163 -9.44 -18.46 9.01
C TYR A 163 -9.94 -17.50 7.93
N VAL A 164 -9.28 -16.35 7.76
CA VAL A 164 -9.65 -15.37 6.72
C VAL A 164 -9.43 -15.96 5.33
N THR A 165 -8.33 -16.66 5.10
CA THR A 165 -8.06 -17.34 3.81
C THR A 165 -9.13 -18.39 3.51
N MET A 166 -9.47 -19.26 4.46
CA MET A 166 -10.52 -20.28 4.27
C MET A 166 -11.86 -19.66 3.90
N TYR A 167 -12.28 -18.58 4.57
CA TYR A 167 -13.55 -17.91 4.26
C TYR A 167 -13.56 -17.23 2.87
N GLN A 168 -12.40 -16.71 2.43
CA GLN A 168 -12.25 -16.14 1.10
C GLN A 168 -12.17 -17.21 -0.01
N GLU A 169 -11.76 -18.43 0.33
CA GLU A 169 -11.76 -19.57 -0.58
C GLU A 169 -13.17 -20.18 -0.73
N ASP A 170 -13.95 -20.27 0.35
CA ASP A 170 -15.33 -20.76 0.32
C ASP A 170 -16.26 -19.85 -0.51
N GLY A 171 -16.06 -18.53 -0.46
CA GLY A 171 -16.81 -17.56 -1.28
C GLY A 171 -16.53 -17.62 -2.79
N ARG A 172 -15.74 -18.59 -3.28
CA ARG A 172 -15.48 -18.82 -4.71
C ARG A 172 -16.38 -19.89 -5.34
N TYR A 173 -17.22 -20.58 -4.55
CA TYR A 173 -18.08 -21.67 -5.03
C TYR A 173 -19.59 -21.35 -4.99
N GLU A 174 -19.97 -20.09 -4.77
CA GLU A 174 -21.34 -19.60 -4.95
C GLU A 174 -21.54 -18.88 -6.29
#